data_AF-A0A0J1D972-F1
#
_entry.id   AF-A0A0J1D972-F1
#
_cell.length_a   1.000
_cell.length_b   1.000
_cell.length_c   1.000
_cell.angle_alpha   90.00
_cell.angle_beta   90.00
_cell.angle_gamma   90.00
#
_symmetry.space_group_name_H-M   'P 1'
#
loop_
_entity.id
_entity.type
_entity.pdbx_description
1 polymer ?
#
loop_
_entity_poly.entity_id
_entity_poly.type
_entity_poly.pdbx_seq_one_letter_code
_entity_poly.pdbx_strand_id
1 'polypeptide(L)'
;MYRWLRRLISGPAAPARPAPSTPVPAPASVPEPAAVLSPAPASAPARVETRPSGLPVPFDLLEHVGGAWNAWLFERADEGGLELNPHEARVLETLAGILSSQQSGAALVRRMPGLIPQLLQSLRSENFSGSALSRTISSDVVLVAAVIRLANSCYQGSGATVTSVEQAVILIGQEGLRQLITTVAFRPIVDVHSGFYVRRLAPILWEHSERCAMAVRALAPRLGIEAFDAFLAALLQNVGLTVALRTMDQVTKGEPQLGSGVFWAQLGRDTRRLSVNIAREWNFPDSVVQALGEQGGLRKGAAMSPLGRLLMLVDYLGKLRMLAEQGVVEDGDAALMAGLPEDAAECYELLVKTRNP
;
A
#
# COMPACT_ATOMS: atom_id res chain seq x y z
N MET A 1 -11.56 -34.32 -21.29
CA MET A 1 -10.94 -32.99 -21.11
C MET A 1 -11.05 -32.63 -19.63
N TYR A 2 -10.05 -32.77 -18.75
CA TYR A 2 -8.68 -33.31 -18.88
C TYR A 2 -8.35 -34.23 -17.67
N ARG A 3 -7.83 -35.44 -17.93
CA ARG A 3 -7.58 -36.48 -16.90
C ARG A 3 -6.28 -36.29 -16.09
N TRP A 4 -5.45 -35.28 -16.38
CA TRP A 4 -4.12 -35.13 -15.75
C TRP A 4 -4.17 -34.61 -14.30
N LEU A 5 -5.20 -33.83 -13.94
CA LEU A 5 -5.35 -33.20 -12.61
C LEU A 5 -5.46 -34.20 -11.44
N ARG A 6 -5.90 -35.44 -11.66
CA ARG A 6 -5.94 -36.48 -10.61
C ARG A 6 -4.58 -37.14 -10.30
N ARG A 7 -3.52 -36.90 -11.09
CA ARG A 7 -2.17 -37.44 -10.81
C ARG A 7 -1.30 -36.51 -9.94
N LEU A 8 -1.76 -35.32 -9.61
CA LEU A 8 -1.05 -34.35 -8.77
C LEU A 8 -1.46 -34.34 -7.28
N ILE A 9 -2.53 -35.07 -6.92
CA ILE A 9 -3.12 -35.07 -5.56
C ILE A 9 -3.00 -36.46 -4.90
N SER A 10 -2.35 -37.42 -5.55
CA SER A 10 -2.02 -38.74 -4.99
C SER A 10 -0.50 -38.86 -4.89
N GLY A 11 0.04 -38.51 -3.72
CA GLY A 11 1.47 -38.66 -3.43
C GLY A 11 1.90 -40.13 -3.45
N PRO A 12 3.20 -40.41 -3.69
CA PRO A 12 3.71 -41.79 -3.70
C PRO A 12 3.56 -42.45 -2.32
N ALA A 13 3.22 -43.74 -2.31
CA ALA A 13 3.13 -44.53 -1.10
C ALA A 13 4.50 -44.65 -0.40
N ALA A 14 4.48 -44.67 0.94
CA ALA A 14 5.70 -44.76 1.74
C ALA A 14 6.44 -46.10 1.53
N PRO A 15 7.79 -46.10 1.42
CA PRO A 15 8.56 -47.32 1.42
C PRO A 15 8.55 -48.00 2.80
N ALA A 16 8.69 -49.33 2.81
CA ALA A 16 8.53 -50.16 4.00
C ALA A 16 9.66 -49.99 5.04
N ARG A 17 9.33 -50.22 6.31
CA ARG A 17 10.29 -50.31 7.43
C ARG A 17 11.27 -51.48 7.23
N PRO A 18 12.59 -51.28 7.38
CA PRO A 18 13.52 -52.37 7.66
C PRO A 18 13.41 -52.83 9.13
N ALA A 19 13.81 -54.08 9.38
CA ALA A 19 13.76 -54.75 10.69
C ALA A 19 14.87 -54.27 11.66
N PRO A 20 14.72 -54.46 12.99
CA PRO A 20 15.69 -53.98 13.97
C PRO A 20 16.98 -54.79 13.98
N SER A 21 18.13 -54.10 13.95
CA SER A 21 19.45 -54.67 14.25
C SER A 21 19.77 -54.60 15.75
N THR A 22 20.63 -55.52 16.20
CA THR A 22 21.02 -55.71 17.61
C THR A 22 21.95 -54.62 18.15
N PRO A 23 21.95 -54.37 19.48
CA PRO A 23 22.78 -53.33 20.09
C PRO A 23 24.25 -53.75 20.21
N VAL A 24 25.15 -52.82 19.88
CA VAL A 24 26.60 -52.90 20.17
C VAL A 24 26.90 -51.94 21.34
N PRO A 25 27.72 -52.33 22.33
CA PRO A 25 27.89 -51.55 23.56
C PRO A 25 28.69 -50.27 23.36
N ALA A 26 28.39 -49.25 24.18
CA ALA A 26 29.03 -47.94 24.12
C ALA A 26 30.46 -47.96 24.70
N PRO A 27 31.43 -47.25 24.07
CA PRO A 27 32.72 -46.95 24.70
C PRO A 27 32.58 -45.85 25.77
N ALA A 28 33.54 -45.81 26.69
CA ALA A 28 33.50 -44.97 27.89
C ALA A 28 33.58 -43.45 27.61
N SER A 29 33.00 -42.67 28.52
CA SER A 29 32.99 -41.21 28.53
C SER A 29 34.39 -40.58 28.62
N VAL A 30 34.71 -39.69 27.67
CA VAL A 30 35.87 -38.79 27.73
C VAL A 30 35.47 -37.51 28.49
N PRO A 31 36.33 -36.92 29.34
CA PRO A 31 36.00 -35.68 30.06
C PRO A 31 35.88 -34.47 29.12
N GLU A 32 34.96 -33.58 29.47
CA GLU A 32 34.66 -32.34 28.75
C GLU A 32 35.81 -31.30 28.89
N PRO A 33 36.33 -30.70 27.80
CA PRO A 33 37.33 -29.64 27.89
C PRO A 33 36.70 -28.31 28.34
N ALA A 34 37.39 -27.61 29.23
CA ALA A 34 36.89 -26.37 29.83
C ALA A 34 36.54 -25.27 28.80
N ALA A 35 35.47 -24.53 29.08
CA ALA A 35 34.95 -23.48 28.20
C ALA A 35 35.98 -22.36 27.99
N VAL A 36 36.46 -22.22 26.75
CA VAL A 36 37.19 -21.02 26.30
C VAL A 36 36.17 -19.92 26.08
N LEU A 37 36.23 -18.87 26.89
CA LEU A 37 35.40 -17.67 26.73
C LEU A 37 35.77 -16.96 25.42
N SER A 38 34.87 -17.00 24.43
CA SER A 38 34.97 -16.15 23.25
C SER A 38 35.00 -14.67 23.65
N PRO A 39 35.86 -13.84 23.04
CA PRO A 39 35.82 -12.40 23.27
C PRO A 39 34.48 -11.83 22.81
N ALA A 40 33.94 -10.88 23.58
CA ALA A 40 32.66 -10.25 23.29
C ALA A 40 32.65 -9.64 21.87
N PRO A 41 31.53 -9.74 21.12
CA PRO A 41 31.44 -9.11 19.81
C PRO A 41 31.64 -7.60 19.97
N ALA A 42 32.52 -7.03 19.14
CA ALA A 42 32.78 -5.59 19.12
C ALA A 42 31.46 -4.83 18.97
N SER A 43 31.25 -3.82 19.82
CA SER A 43 30.05 -3.00 19.80
C SER A 43 29.85 -2.42 18.41
N ALA A 44 28.73 -2.80 17.76
CA ALA A 44 28.30 -2.21 16.51
C ALA A 44 28.29 -0.67 16.67
N PRO A 45 28.71 0.10 15.64
CA PRO A 45 28.68 1.55 15.72
C PRO A 45 27.26 1.97 16.07
N ALA A 46 27.12 2.82 17.10
CA ALA A 46 25.82 3.25 17.59
C ALA A 46 25.01 3.79 16.40
N ARG A 47 23.82 3.22 16.16
CA ARG A 47 22.86 3.84 15.24
C ARG A 47 22.67 5.27 15.72
N VAL A 48 22.97 6.22 14.84
CA VAL A 48 22.58 7.62 15.07
C VAL A 48 21.06 7.60 15.12
N GLU A 49 20.49 7.75 16.31
CA GLU A 49 19.08 8.01 16.48
C GLU A 49 18.78 9.41 15.94
N THR A 50 18.65 9.51 14.61
CA THR A 50 17.95 10.62 13.96
C THR A 50 16.48 10.53 14.38
N ARG A 51 16.19 10.99 15.61
CA ARG A 51 14.83 11.25 16.07
C ARG A 51 14.15 12.10 15.00
N PRO A 52 12.99 11.70 14.45
CA PRO A 52 12.25 12.55 13.52
C PRO A 52 11.84 13.84 14.25
N SER A 53 12.61 14.90 14.06
CA SER A 53 12.42 16.21 14.68
C SER A 53 11.38 17.00 13.89
N GLY A 54 10.12 16.71 14.18
CA GLY A 54 8.98 17.44 13.65
C GLY A 54 7.74 17.05 14.41
N LEU A 55 6.97 18.05 14.84
CA LEU A 55 5.58 17.79 15.25
C LEU A 55 4.84 17.18 14.05
N PRO A 56 3.88 16.26 14.25
CA PRO A 56 2.99 15.86 13.17
C PRO A 56 2.27 17.08 12.60
N VAL A 57 1.80 16.99 11.34
CA VAL A 57 1.05 18.06 10.66
C VAL A 57 -0.01 18.65 11.61
N PRO A 58 -0.06 19.98 11.79
CA PRO A 58 -1.03 20.62 12.67
C PRO A 58 -2.46 20.13 12.39
N PHE A 59 -3.19 19.77 13.45
CA PHE A 59 -4.51 19.16 13.32
C PHE A 59 -5.49 20.06 12.54
N ASP A 60 -5.43 21.37 12.78
CA ASP A 60 -6.32 22.34 12.13
C ASP A 60 -6.06 22.42 10.61
N LEU A 61 -4.81 22.19 10.17
CA LEU A 61 -4.47 22.07 8.74
C LEU A 61 -4.98 20.75 8.14
N LEU A 62 -4.86 19.63 8.86
CA LEU A 62 -5.42 18.33 8.44
C LEU A 62 -6.93 18.41 8.26
N GLU A 63 -7.64 19.09 9.16
CA GLU A 63 -9.08 19.32 9.07
C GLU A 63 -9.43 20.24 7.90
N HIS A 64 -8.72 21.37 7.74
CA HIS A 64 -8.95 22.32 6.66
C HIS A 64 -8.74 21.70 5.26
N VAL A 65 -7.56 21.15 4.99
CA VAL A 65 -7.24 20.53 3.69
C VAL A 65 -8.03 19.24 3.47
N GLY A 66 -8.33 18.47 4.53
CA GLY A 66 -9.22 17.33 4.46
C GLY A 66 -10.66 17.71 4.09
N GLY A 67 -11.16 18.83 4.62
CA GLY A 67 -12.45 19.42 4.26
C GLY A 67 -12.51 19.86 2.81
N ALA A 68 -11.53 20.65 2.37
CA ALA A 68 -11.40 21.11 0.99
C ALA A 68 -11.28 19.95 -0.01
N TRP A 69 -10.47 18.94 0.31
CA TRP A 69 -10.33 17.71 -0.48
C TRP A 69 -11.67 16.98 -0.67
N ASN A 70 -12.42 16.78 0.41
CA ASN A 70 -13.72 16.12 0.34
C ASN A 70 -14.77 16.97 -0.41
N ALA A 71 -14.76 18.30 -0.23
CA ALA A 71 -15.65 19.19 -0.96
C ALA A 71 -15.39 19.16 -2.47
N TRP A 72 -14.12 19.24 -2.89
CA TRP A 72 -13.70 19.15 -4.28
C TRP A 72 -13.99 17.77 -4.89
N LEU A 73 -13.51 16.69 -4.25
CA LEU A 73 -13.61 15.33 -4.78
C LEU A 73 -15.06 14.95 -5.09
N PHE A 74 -15.99 15.30 -4.21
CA PHE A 74 -17.41 14.96 -4.32
C PHE A 74 -18.30 16.06 -4.93
N GLU A 75 -17.73 17.19 -5.43
CA GLU A 75 -18.48 18.35 -5.94
C GLU A 75 -19.59 18.82 -4.98
N ARG A 76 -19.23 19.02 -3.70
CA ARG A 76 -20.21 19.46 -2.69
C ARG A 76 -20.61 20.91 -2.95
N ALA A 77 -21.88 21.13 -3.30
CA ALA A 77 -22.55 22.35 -2.87
C ALA A 77 -22.64 22.33 -1.33
N ASP A 78 -22.47 23.49 -0.69
CA ASP A 78 -22.46 23.62 0.78
C ASP A 78 -23.88 23.60 1.38
N GLU A 79 -24.67 22.60 0.98
CA GLU A 79 -25.98 22.34 1.56
C GLU A 79 -25.77 21.53 2.84
N GLY A 80 -25.73 22.25 3.97
CA GLY A 80 -25.45 21.77 5.31
C GLY A 80 -26.50 20.83 5.91
N GLY A 81 -26.81 19.72 5.24
CA GLY A 81 -27.57 18.61 5.79
C GLY A 81 -26.87 18.03 7.02
N LEU A 82 -27.47 18.26 8.19
CA LEU A 82 -27.09 17.64 9.47
C LEU A 82 -27.69 16.24 9.66
N GLU A 83 -28.51 15.78 8.72
CA GLU A 83 -29.17 14.47 8.73
C GLU A 83 -28.71 13.62 7.55
N LEU A 84 -28.67 12.30 7.76
CA LEU A 84 -28.39 11.32 6.70
C LEU A 84 -29.64 11.11 5.86
N ASN A 85 -29.52 11.16 4.54
CA ASN A 85 -30.61 10.69 3.67
C ASN A 85 -30.68 9.15 3.62
N PRO A 86 -31.78 8.54 3.13
CA PRO A 86 -31.93 7.08 3.13
C PRO A 86 -30.85 6.31 2.36
N HIS A 87 -30.29 6.88 1.30
CA HIS A 87 -29.21 6.26 0.53
C HIS A 87 -27.87 6.35 1.28
N GLU A 88 -27.57 7.48 1.89
CA GLU A 88 -26.41 7.67 2.77
C GLU A 88 -26.42 6.70 3.96
N ALA A 89 -27.55 6.63 4.66
CA ALA A 89 -27.75 5.68 5.77
C ALA A 89 -27.55 4.23 5.31
N ARG A 90 -28.09 3.86 4.13
CA ARG A 90 -27.96 2.50 3.59
C ARG A 90 -26.55 2.15 3.11
N VAL A 91 -25.79 3.13 2.58
CA VAL A 91 -24.35 2.95 2.28
C VAL A 91 -23.59 2.66 3.58
N LEU A 92 -23.78 3.49 4.62
CA LEU A 92 -23.09 3.32 5.91
C LEU A 92 -23.45 2.00 6.60
N GLU A 93 -24.73 1.61 6.62
CA GLU A 93 -25.19 0.31 7.12
C GLU A 93 -24.50 -0.86 6.38
N THR A 94 -24.37 -0.76 5.04
CA THR A 94 -23.72 -1.79 4.23
C THR A 94 -22.22 -1.89 4.55
N LEU A 95 -21.54 -0.75 4.74
CA LEU A 95 -20.11 -0.71 5.11
C LEU A 95 -19.87 -1.21 6.54
N ALA A 96 -20.75 -0.87 7.48
CA ALA A 96 -20.74 -1.42 8.84
C ALA A 96 -20.94 -2.94 8.84
N GLY A 97 -21.85 -3.45 7.98
CA GLY A 97 -22.04 -4.87 7.73
C GLY A 97 -20.75 -5.56 7.28
N ILE A 98 -20.07 -5.02 6.27
CA ILE A 98 -18.76 -5.52 5.80
C ILE A 98 -17.73 -5.51 6.94
N LEU A 99 -17.57 -4.39 7.65
CA LEU A 99 -16.64 -4.22 8.77
C LEU A 99 -16.87 -5.19 9.94
N SER A 100 -18.12 -5.62 10.14
CA SER A 100 -18.51 -6.58 11.18
C SER A 100 -18.35 -8.06 10.77
N SER A 101 -18.19 -8.33 9.48
CA SER A 101 -18.09 -9.68 8.94
C SER A 101 -16.68 -10.25 9.04
N GLN A 102 -16.51 -11.56 8.88
CA GLN A 102 -15.17 -12.19 8.81
C GLN A 102 -14.39 -11.81 7.53
N GLN A 103 -15.01 -11.14 6.56
CA GLN A 103 -14.38 -10.73 5.30
C GLN A 103 -14.26 -9.21 5.26
N SER A 104 -13.06 -8.67 5.05
CA SER A 104 -12.75 -7.24 5.17
C SER A 104 -13.30 -6.38 4.02
N GLY A 105 -14.15 -6.92 3.16
CA GLY A 105 -14.47 -6.35 1.85
C GLY A 105 -13.37 -6.52 0.80
N ALA A 106 -12.27 -7.21 1.13
CA ALA A 106 -11.15 -7.48 0.21
C ALA A 106 -11.60 -8.12 -1.12
N ALA A 107 -12.57 -9.05 -1.07
CA ALA A 107 -13.14 -9.68 -2.27
C ALA A 107 -13.90 -8.69 -3.19
N LEU A 108 -14.37 -7.55 -2.65
CA LEU A 108 -15.00 -6.48 -3.45
C LEU A 108 -13.95 -5.67 -4.22
N VAL A 109 -12.68 -5.73 -3.82
CA VAL A 109 -11.52 -5.21 -4.58
C VAL A 109 -11.16 -6.21 -5.69
N ARG A 110 -12.05 -6.31 -6.67
CA ARG A 110 -12.03 -7.33 -7.73
C ARG A 110 -10.69 -7.30 -8.51
N ARG A 111 -10.00 -8.45 -8.55
CA ARG A 111 -8.62 -8.67 -9.02
C ARG A 111 -7.51 -8.04 -8.16
N MET A 112 -7.27 -8.65 -7.00
CA MET A 112 -5.89 -9.03 -6.69
C MET A 112 -5.63 -10.46 -7.16
N PRO A 113 -4.63 -10.74 -8.01
CA PRO A 113 -4.16 -12.10 -8.23
C PRO A 113 -3.52 -12.65 -6.94
N GLY A 114 -3.62 -13.96 -6.71
CA GLY A 114 -2.90 -14.68 -5.64
C GLY A 114 -1.36 -14.65 -5.76
N LEU A 115 -0.84 -13.81 -6.66
CA LEU A 115 0.56 -13.51 -6.83
C LEU A 115 1.10 -12.60 -5.71
N ILE A 116 0.29 -11.73 -5.10
CA ILE A 116 0.76 -10.77 -4.08
C ILE A 116 1.56 -11.44 -2.94
N PRO A 117 1.08 -12.51 -2.26
CA PRO A 117 1.89 -13.17 -1.23
C PRO A 117 3.18 -13.79 -1.76
N GLN A 118 3.13 -14.43 -2.94
CA GLN A 118 4.29 -15.06 -3.56
C GLN A 118 5.34 -14.04 -4.03
N LEU A 119 4.87 -12.88 -4.51
CA LEU A 119 5.68 -11.72 -4.85
C LEU A 119 6.26 -11.13 -3.58
N LEU A 120 5.47 -10.72 -2.58
CA LEU A 120 5.95 -10.20 -1.29
C LEU A 120 6.97 -11.12 -0.60
N GLN A 121 6.91 -12.44 -0.83
CA GLN A 121 7.84 -13.43 -0.28
C GLN A 121 9.05 -13.77 -1.20
N SER A 122 9.00 -13.45 -2.49
CA SER A 122 10.15 -13.51 -3.43
C SER A 122 10.92 -12.19 -3.51
N LEU A 123 10.21 -11.12 -3.24
CA LEU A 123 10.67 -9.90 -2.58
C LEU A 123 10.86 -10.25 -1.07
N ARG A 124 11.33 -9.33 -0.23
CA ARG A 124 11.80 -9.61 1.16
C ARG A 124 12.97 -10.62 1.31
N SER A 125 13.14 -11.62 0.44
CA SER A 125 14.29 -12.54 0.50
C SER A 125 15.56 -11.88 -0.03
N GLU A 126 16.66 -12.02 0.73
CA GLU A 126 17.99 -11.51 0.34
C GLU A 126 18.59 -12.33 -0.83
N ASN A 127 18.20 -13.60 -0.95
CA ASN A 127 18.53 -14.49 -2.06
C ASN A 127 17.67 -14.20 -3.30
N PHE A 128 17.79 -13.00 -3.84
CA PHE A 128 17.04 -12.54 -5.01
C PHE A 128 17.40 -13.33 -6.28
N SER A 129 16.44 -14.08 -6.84
CA SER A 129 16.59 -14.74 -8.13
C SER A 129 15.77 -14.04 -9.21
N GLY A 130 16.43 -13.23 -10.04
CA GLY A 130 15.80 -12.55 -11.18
C GLY A 130 15.07 -13.50 -12.14
N SER A 131 15.52 -14.76 -12.26
CA SER A 131 14.89 -15.80 -13.10
C SER A 131 13.67 -16.47 -12.45
N ALA A 132 13.49 -16.37 -11.13
CA ALA A 132 12.24 -16.74 -10.48
C ALA A 132 11.19 -15.64 -10.69
N LEU A 133 11.60 -14.38 -10.50
CA LEU A 133 10.73 -13.23 -10.67
C LEU A 133 10.32 -13.01 -12.14
N SER A 134 11.21 -13.20 -13.11
CA SER A 134 10.88 -13.12 -14.54
C SER A 134 9.84 -14.16 -14.94
N ARG A 135 9.88 -15.38 -14.38
CA ARG A 135 8.86 -16.42 -14.57
C ARG A 135 7.51 -16.03 -13.96
N THR A 136 7.49 -15.46 -12.75
CA THR A 136 6.26 -14.97 -12.12
C THR A 136 5.64 -13.82 -12.92
N ILE A 137 6.43 -12.84 -13.35
CA ILE A 137 6.00 -11.75 -14.23
C ILE A 137 5.45 -12.32 -15.55
N SER A 138 6.18 -13.23 -16.20
CA SER A 138 5.82 -13.81 -17.50
C SER A 138 4.52 -14.63 -17.48
N SER A 139 3.99 -14.97 -16.30
CA SER A 139 2.67 -15.60 -16.16
C SER A 139 1.49 -14.61 -16.26
N ASP A 140 1.74 -13.30 -16.19
CA ASP A 140 0.72 -12.25 -16.30
C ASP A 140 1.09 -11.22 -17.39
N VAL A 141 0.29 -11.19 -18.47
CA VAL A 141 0.53 -10.33 -19.63
C VAL A 141 0.46 -8.83 -19.28
N VAL A 142 -0.28 -8.43 -18.25
CA VAL A 142 -0.36 -7.03 -17.80
C VAL A 142 0.93 -6.64 -17.07
N LEU A 143 1.47 -7.52 -16.23
CA LEU A 143 2.79 -7.33 -15.60
C LEU A 143 3.90 -7.31 -16.64
N VAL A 144 3.93 -8.25 -17.61
CA VAL A 144 4.90 -8.25 -18.72
C VAL A 144 4.89 -6.92 -19.46
N ALA A 145 3.72 -6.47 -19.92
CA ALA A 145 3.60 -5.25 -20.72
C ALA A 145 4.02 -4.00 -19.93
N ALA A 146 3.77 -3.97 -18.62
CA ALA A 146 4.22 -2.88 -17.76
C ALA A 146 5.74 -2.90 -17.51
N VAL A 147 6.33 -4.08 -17.30
CA VAL A 147 7.77 -4.30 -17.10
C VAL A 147 8.55 -3.89 -18.34
N ILE A 148 8.10 -4.30 -19.52
CA ILE A 148 8.70 -3.88 -20.80
C ILE A 148 8.56 -2.36 -21.01
N ARG A 149 7.41 -1.75 -20.70
CA ARG A 149 7.24 -0.28 -20.82
C ARG A 149 8.17 0.49 -19.88
N LEU A 150 8.25 0.13 -18.59
CA LEU A 150 9.12 0.82 -17.65
C LEU A 150 10.59 0.71 -18.09
N ALA A 151 11.04 -0.49 -18.45
CA ALA A 151 12.41 -0.71 -18.94
C ALA A 151 12.74 0.18 -20.14
N ASN A 152 11.86 0.26 -21.14
CA ASN A 152 12.06 1.14 -22.30
C ASN A 152 11.99 2.63 -21.93
N SER A 153 11.19 3.04 -20.94
CA SER A 153 11.16 4.43 -20.46
C SER A 153 12.49 4.86 -19.82
N CYS A 154 13.16 3.97 -19.10
CA CYS A 154 14.50 4.20 -18.55
C CYS A 154 15.60 4.25 -19.62
N TYR A 155 15.33 3.77 -20.83
CA TYR A 155 16.34 3.52 -21.88
C TYR A 155 16.23 4.45 -23.11
N GLN A 156 15.30 5.42 -23.11
CA GLN A 156 14.95 6.26 -24.27
C GLN A 156 16.13 7.04 -24.91
N GLY A 157 17.27 7.19 -24.22
CA GLY A 157 18.47 7.84 -24.76
C GLY A 157 19.47 6.93 -25.49
N SER A 158 19.32 5.60 -25.46
CA SER A 158 20.37 4.65 -25.93
C SER A 158 20.16 4.11 -27.35
N GLY A 159 19.00 4.32 -27.96
CA GLY A 159 18.64 3.79 -29.28
C GLY A 159 18.30 2.28 -29.32
N ALA A 160 18.46 1.56 -28.20
CA ALA A 160 18.11 0.15 -28.10
C ALA A 160 16.74 -0.06 -27.42
N THR A 161 15.95 -1.02 -27.91
CA THR A 161 14.66 -1.40 -27.30
C THR A 161 14.79 -2.68 -26.48
N VAL A 162 14.25 -2.65 -25.26
CA VAL A 162 14.16 -3.82 -24.38
C VAL A 162 12.96 -4.65 -24.79
N THR A 163 13.18 -5.92 -25.15
CA THR A 163 12.16 -6.80 -25.71
C THR A 163 11.92 -8.08 -24.91
N SER A 164 12.74 -8.39 -23.90
CA SER A 164 12.56 -9.55 -23.00
C SER A 164 12.35 -9.13 -21.55
N VAL A 165 11.59 -9.94 -20.81
CA VAL A 165 11.31 -9.71 -19.38
C VAL A 165 12.59 -9.81 -18.57
N GLU A 166 13.47 -10.76 -18.88
CA GLU A 166 14.78 -10.92 -18.24
C GLU A 166 15.65 -9.67 -18.37
N GLN A 167 15.73 -9.08 -19.57
CA GLN A 167 16.48 -7.85 -19.81
C GLN A 167 15.86 -6.65 -19.07
N ALA A 168 14.52 -6.56 -19.04
CA ALA A 168 13.82 -5.55 -18.28
C ALA A 168 14.02 -5.69 -16.76
N VAL A 169 13.99 -6.91 -16.22
CA VAL A 169 14.25 -7.23 -14.81
C VAL A 169 15.66 -6.79 -14.40
N ILE A 170 16.67 -7.05 -15.25
CA ILE A 170 18.06 -6.63 -15.02
C ILE A 170 18.17 -5.10 -15.05
N LEU A 171 17.55 -4.44 -16.03
CA LEU A 171 17.65 -2.98 -16.22
C LEU A 171 16.91 -2.18 -15.13
N ILE A 172 15.72 -2.64 -14.71
CA ILE A 172 14.91 -1.98 -13.68
C ILE A 172 15.49 -2.22 -12.27
N GLY A 173 16.19 -3.35 -12.08
CA GLY A 173 16.68 -3.79 -10.78
C GLY A 173 15.58 -4.27 -9.84
N GLN A 174 15.96 -4.86 -8.70
CA GLN A 174 15.00 -5.45 -7.75
C GLN A 174 13.98 -4.43 -7.23
N GLU A 175 14.40 -3.22 -6.89
CA GLU A 175 13.57 -2.24 -6.19
C GLU A 175 12.58 -1.50 -7.11
N GLY A 176 13.02 -1.09 -8.32
CA GLY A 176 12.09 -0.56 -9.32
C GLY A 176 11.04 -1.60 -9.75
N LEU A 177 11.42 -2.88 -9.74
CA LEU A 177 10.56 -3.97 -10.16
C LEU A 177 9.55 -4.35 -9.06
N ARG A 178 9.95 -4.30 -7.78
CA ARG A 178 9.03 -4.36 -6.62
C ARG A 178 7.91 -3.34 -6.80
N GLN A 179 8.28 -2.08 -6.99
CA GLN A 179 7.35 -0.97 -7.06
C GLN A 179 6.43 -1.08 -8.27
N LEU A 180 6.98 -1.36 -9.45
CA LEU A 180 6.17 -1.53 -10.66
C LEU A 180 5.17 -2.68 -10.53
N ILE A 181 5.60 -3.85 -10.05
CA ILE A 181 4.70 -5.01 -9.88
C ILE A 181 3.57 -4.64 -8.92
N THR A 182 3.89 -3.98 -7.81
CA THR A 182 2.91 -3.48 -6.86
C THR A 182 1.94 -2.49 -7.52
N THR A 183 2.43 -1.43 -8.18
CA THR A 183 1.62 -0.44 -8.90
C THR A 183 0.69 -1.10 -9.92
N VAL A 184 1.19 -2.07 -10.69
CA VAL A 184 0.41 -2.75 -11.75
C VAL A 184 -0.59 -3.75 -11.19
N ALA A 185 -0.26 -4.43 -10.09
CA ALA A 185 -1.18 -5.34 -9.40
C ALA A 185 -2.34 -4.60 -8.71
N PHE A 186 -2.13 -3.34 -8.28
CA PHE A 186 -3.16 -2.51 -7.66
C PHE A 186 -3.94 -1.61 -8.64
N ARG A 187 -3.42 -1.34 -9.86
CA ARG A 187 -4.12 -0.54 -10.90
C ARG A 187 -5.53 -1.06 -11.29
N PRO A 188 -5.86 -2.37 -11.29
CA PRO A 188 -7.20 -2.90 -11.61
C PRO A 188 -8.30 -2.58 -10.58
N ILE A 189 -7.98 -1.86 -9.50
CA ILE A 189 -8.96 -1.28 -8.57
C ILE A 189 -9.98 -0.38 -9.30
N VAL A 190 -9.63 0.15 -10.48
CA VAL A 190 -10.51 0.89 -11.40
C VAL A 190 -11.05 -0.05 -12.50
N ASP A 191 -12.18 -0.72 -12.27
CA ASP A 191 -12.90 -1.49 -13.32
C ASP A 191 -13.86 -0.56 -14.09
N VAL A 192 -13.86 -0.66 -15.42
CA VAL A 192 -14.57 0.26 -16.34
C VAL A 192 -16.07 -0.05 -16.44
N HIS A 193 -16.52 -1.19 -15.92
CA HIS A 193 -17.94 -1.58 -15.80
C HIS A 193 -18.63 -1.03 -14.53
N SER A 194 -17.98 -0.08 -13.85
CA SER A 194 -18.44 0.47 -12.58
C SER A 194 -19.41 1.65 -12.74
N GLY A 195 -20.10 2.02 -11.67
CA GLY A 195 -21.09 3.09 -11.68
C GLY A 195 -20.47 4.49 -11.66
N PHE A 196 -21.29 5.48 -11.35
CA PHE A 196 -20.94 6.89 -11.38
C PHE A 196 -19.76 7.24 -10.47
N TYR A 197 -19.79 6.79 -9.21
CA TYR A 197 -18.79 7.16 -8.20
C TYR A 197 -17.43 6.53 -8.49
N VAL A 198 -17.36 5.23 -8.78
CA VAL A 198 -16.07 4.59 -9.10
C VAL A 198 -15.48 5.15 -10.38
N ARG A 199 -16.28 5.35 -11.44
CA ARG A 199 -15.81 5.87 -12.73
C ARG A 199 -15.18 7.26 -12.60
N ARG A 200 -15.80 8.14 -11.80
CA ARG A 200 -15.34 9.51 -11.61
C ARG A 200 -14.19 9.62 -10.61
N LEU A 201 -14.26 8.90 -9.49
CA LEU A 201 -13.40 9.18 -8.32
C LEU A 201 -12.24 8.20 -8.17
N ALA A 202 -12.37 6.95 -8.61
CA ALA A 202 -11.29 5.97 -8.47
C ALA A 202 -9.99 6.36 -9.24
N PRO A 203 -10.03 7.01 -10.42
CA PRO A 203 -8.83 7.54 -11.06
C PRO A 203 -8.11 8.61 -10.21
N ILE A 204 -8.87 9.50 -9.57
CA ILE A 204 -8.35 10.58 -8.71
C ILE A 204 -7.70 9.99 -7.45
N LEU A 205 -8.37 9.03 -6.80
CA LEU A 205 -7.84 8.33 -5.63
C LEU A 205 -6.60 7.50 -5.95
N TRP A 206 -6.55 6.90 -7.15
CA TRP A 206 -5.36 6.20 -7.65
C TRP A 206 -4.18 7.16 -7.81
N GLU A 207 -4.39 8.27 -8.52
CA GLU A 207 -3.36 9.28 -8.76
C GLU A 207 -2.82 9.85 -7.44
N HIS A 208 -3.68 10.10 -6.47
CA HIS A 208 -3.29 10.51 -5.11
C HIS A 208 -2.39 9.47 -4.42
N SER A 209 -2.83 8.21 -4.39
CA SER A 209 -2.07 7.11 -3.76
C SER A 209 -0.74 6.83 -4.47
N GLU A 210 -0.68 6.97 -5.80
CA GLU A 210 0.55 6.80 -6.59
C GLU A 210 1.57 7.90 -6.29
N ARG A 211 1.14 9.18 -6.26
CA ARG A 211 1.98 10.32 -5.85
C ARG A 211 2.53 10.13 -4.44
N CYS A 212 1.66 9.80 -3.47
CA CYS A 212 2.06 9.54 -2.09
C CYS A 212 3.10 8.42 -2.00
N ALA A 213 2.88 7.30 -2.70
CA ALA A 213 3.81 6.16 -2.72
C ALA A 213 5.17 6.52 -3.33
N MET A 214 5.21 7.40 -4.34
CA MET A 214 6.48 7.89 -4.90
C MET A 214 7.21 8.87 -3.99
N ALA A 215 6.50 9.76 -3.28
CA ALA A 215 7.11 10.68 -2.32
C ALA A 215 7.73 9.94 -1.12
N VAL A 216 7.00 9.00 -0.49
CA VAL A 216 7.54 8.23 0.63
C VAL A 216 8.75 7.37 0.24
N ARG A 217 8.85 6.90 -1.01
CA ARG A 217 10.01 6.16 -1.49
C ARG A 217 11.30 6.98 -1.42
N ALA A 218 11.24 8.27 -1.71
CA ALA A 218 12.41 9.17 -1.64
C ALA A 218 12.75 9.55 -0.19
N LEU A 219 11.73 9.73 0.66
CA LEU A 219 11.88 10.26 2.02
C LEU A 219 12.19 9.17 3.07
N ALA A 220 11.59 7.98 2.95
CA ALA A 220 11.70 6.92 3.96
C ALA A 220 13.16 6.51 4.30
N PRO A 221 14.08 6.34 3.33
CA PRO A 221 15.48 5.99 3.64
C PRO A 221 16.20 7.03 4.51
N ARG A 222 15.93 8.33 4.29
CA ARG A 222 16.50 9.43 5.08
C ARG A 222 15.99 9.46 6.52
N LEU A 223 14.77 8.99 6.73
CA LEU A 223 14.09 8.93 8.02
C LEU A 223 14.31 7.59 8.76
N GLY A 224 15.13 6.69 8.21
CA GLY A 224 15.36 5.36 8.79
C GLY A 224 14.14 4.43 8.75
N ILE A 225 13.20 4.70 7.84
CA ILE A 225 11.95 3.94 7.64
C ILE A 225 12.16 2.96 6.47
N GLU A 226 11.64 1.73 6.61
CA GLU A 226 11.62 0.77 5.50
C GLU A 226 10.84 1.32 4.31
N ALA A 227 11.54 1.60 3.20
CA ALA A 227 10.97 2.29 2.04
C ALA A 227 9.87 1.47 1.36
N PHE A 228 9.97 0.14 1.42
CA PHE A 228 8.96 -0.75 0.85
C PHE A 228 7.67 -0.75 1.69
N ASP A 229 7.78 -0.81 3.02
CA ASP A 229 6.63 -0.67 3.92
C ASP A 229 5.96 0.70 3.76
N ALA A 230 6.77 1.76 3.61
CA ALA A 230 6.26 3.11 3.37
C ALA A 230 5.47 3.20 2.05
N PHE A 231 6.04 2.70 0.96
CA PHE A 231 5.40 2.63 -0.35
C PHE A 231 4.06 1.87 -0.30
N LEU A 232 4.02 0.73 0.40
CA LEU A 232 2.82 -0.07 0.58
C LEU A 232 1.74 0.64 1.40
N ALA A 233 2.11 1.29 2.50
CA ALA A 233 1.17 2.04 3.33
C ALA A 233 0.53 3.21 2.57
N ALA A 234 1.33 3.95 1.79
CA ALA A 234 0.84 5.05 0.96
C ALA A 234 -0.10 4.58 -0.17
N LEU A 235 0.25 3.49 -0.85
CA LEU A 235 -0.58 2.95 -1.91
C LEU A 235 -1.93 2.40 -1.39
N LEU A 236 -1.92 1.77 -0.20
CA LEU A 236 -3.12 1.19 0.43
C LEU A 236 -4.01 2.22 1.15
N GLN A 237 -3.56 3.46 1.38
CA GLN A 237 -4.26 4.42 2.27
C GLN A 237 -5.72 4.72 1.88
N ASN A 238 -6.06 4.53 0.60
CA ASN A 238 -7.38 4.78 0.01
C ASN A 238 -8.16 3.50 -0.37
N VAL A 239 -7.63 2.29 -0.11
CA VAL A 239 -8.25 1.04 -0.61
C VAL A 239 -9.67 0.80 -0.07
N GLY A 240 -9.92 1.12 1.20
CA GLY A 240 -11.25 1.05 1.81
C GLY A 240 -12.23 2.09 1.25
N LEU A 241 -11.74 3.25 0.79
CA LEU A 241 -12.58 4.22 0.09
C LEU A 241 -13.01 3.69 -1.28
N THR A 242 -12.17 2.95 -2.00
CA THR A 242 -12.61 2.31 -3.26
C THR A 242 -13.66 1.21 -3.03
N VAL A 243 -13.61 0.49 -1.90
CA VAL A 243 -14.71 -0.41 -1.51
C VAL A 243 -15.99 0.39 -1.29
N ALA A 244 -15.93 1.53 -0.59
CA ALA A 244 -17.07 2.41 -0.40
C ALA A 244 -17.63 2.98 -1.71
N LEU A 245 -16.81 3.39 -2.68
CA LEU A 245 -17.29 3.84 -4.00
C LEU A 245 -18.13 2.76 -4.69
N ARG A 246 -17.72 1.48 -4.59
CA ARG A 246 -18.48 0.35 -5.15
C ARG A 246 -19.81 0.12 -4.40
N THR A 247 -19.83 0.33 -3.08
CA THR A 247 -21.06 0.27 -2.27
C THR A 247 -22.01 1.43 -2.60
N MET A 248 -21.49 2.65 -2.80
CA MET A 248 -22.26 3.82 -3.24
C MET A 248 -22.96 3.54 -4.57
N ASP A 249 -22.21 3.09 -5.59
CA ASP A 249 -22.76 2.74 -6.90
C ASP A 249 -23.86 1.67 -6.83
N GLN A 250 -23.74 0.70 -5.91
CA GLN A 250 -24.76 -0.33 -5.69
C GLN A 250 -26.03 0.22 -5.02
N VAL A 251 -25.90 1.13 -4.04
CA VAL A 251 -27.02 1.66 -3.26
C VAL A 251 -27.75 2.80 -3.99
N THR A 252 -27.03 3.69 -4.66
CA THR A 252 -27.62 4.81 -5.44
C THR A 252 -27.98 4.42 -6.87
N LYS A 253 -27.61 3.20 -7.31
CA LYS A 253 -27.70 2.74 -8.71
C LYS A 253 -26.94 3.64 -9.71
N GLY A 254 -25.97 4.41 -9.24
CA GLY A 254 -25.18 5.33 -10.04
C GLY A 254 -25.73 6.77 -10.10
N GLU A 255 -26.61 7.17 -9.19
CA GLU A 255 -27.11 8.55 -9.12
C GLU A 255 -26.35 9.41 -8.07
N PRO A 256 -26.15 10.72 -8.32
CA PRO A 256 -25.45 11.66 -7.42
C PRO A 256 -26.36 12.12 -6.26
N GLN A 257 -26.64 11.20 -5.33
CA GLN A 257 -27.59 11.37 -4.22
C GLN A 257 -26.92 11.43 -2.84
N LEU A 258 -25.60 11.63 -2.75
CA LEU A 258 -24.82 11.60 -1.50
C LEU A 258 -24.10 12.94 -1.32
N GLY A 259 -24.19 13.57 -0.14
CA GLY A 259 -23.66 14.92 0.06
C GLY A 259 -23.60 15.46 1.50
N SER A 260 -24.30 14.87 2.47
CA SER A 260 -24.40 15.41 3.84
C SER A 260 -23.05 15.39 4.58
N GLY A 261 -22.81 16.40 5.42
CA GLY A 261 -21.54 16.50 6.17
C GLY A 261 -21.36 15.33 7.14
N VAL A 262 -22.46 14.85 7.72
CA VAL A 262 -22.50 13.71 8.62
C VAL A 262 -22.14 12.40 7.89
N PHE A 263 -22.62 12.21 6.66
CA PHE A 263 -22.26 11.05 5.84
C PHE A 263 -20.76 10.98 5.59
N TRP A 264 -20.13 12.07 5.12
CA TRP A 264 -18.68 12.09 4.84
C TRP A 264 -17.83 11.86 6.09
N ALA A 265 -18.23 12.43 7.23
CA ALA A 265 -17.52 12.23 8.50
C ALA A 265 -17.60 10.77 8.99
N GLN A 266 -18.72 10.07 8.78
CA GLN A 266 -18.84 8.64 9.10
C GLN A 266 -18.07 7.79 8.09
N LEU A 267 -18.23 8.06 6.79
CA LEU A 267 -17.57 7.37 5.71
C LEU A 267 -16.04 7.40 5.83
N GLY A 268 -15.46 8.56 6.18
CA GLY A 268 -14.01 8.69 6.40
C GLY A 268 -13.49 7.75 7.48
N ARG A 269 -14.24 7.56 8.58
CA ARG A 269 -13.86 6.63 9.66
C ARG A 269 -13.94 5.18 9.20
N ASP A 270 -15.04 4.79 8.56
CA ASP A 270 -15.25 3.40 8.16
C ASP A 270 -14.36 2.98 6.99
N THR A 271 -14.06 3.87 6.06
CA THR A 271 -13.11 3.60 4.97
C THR A 271 -11.67 3.44 5.44
N ARG A 272 -11.21 4.22 6.44
CA ARG A 272 -9.91 3.97 7.10
C ARG A 272 -9.89 2.61 7.81
N ARG A 273 -10.96 2.24 8.54
CA ARG A 273 -11.08 0.91 9.18
C ARG A 273 -11.07 -0.23 8.15
N LEU A 274 -11.75 -0.07 7.03
CA LEU A 274 -11.73 -1.02 5.91
C LEU A 274 -10.31 -1.18 5.36
N SER A 275 -9.57 -0.08 5.11
CA SER A 275 -8.17 -0.15 4.65
C SER A 275 -7.28 -0.97 5.60
N VAL A 276 -7.43 -0.82 6.91
CA VAL A 276 -6.69 -1.60 7.93
C VAL A 276 -7.07 -3.08 7.89
N ASN A 277 -8.37 -3.41 7.85
CA ASN A 277 -8.83 -4.79 7.81
C ASN A 277 -8.38 -5.49 6.52
N ILE A 278 -8.49 -4.82 5.37
CA ILE A 278 -8.01 -5.29 4.06
C ILE A 278 -6.50 -5.55 4.10
N ALA A 279 -5.70 -4.65 4.68
CA ALA A 279 -4.26 -4.85 4.82
C ALA A 279 -3.92 -6.09 5.70
N ARG A 280 -4.69 -6.33 6.77
CA ARG A 280 -4.53 -7.53 7.62
C ARG A 280 -4.91 -8.82 6.88
N GLU A 281 -6.05 -8.85 6.19
CA GLU A 281 -6.49 -10.02 5.41
C GLU A 281 -5.49 -10.38 4.30
N TRP A 282 -4.83 -9.38 3.73
CA TRP A 282 -3.76 -9.54 2.74
C TRP A 282 -2.38 -9.84 3.34
N ASN A 283 -2.28 -9.96 4.67
CA ASN A 283 -1.05 -10.26 5.41
C ASN A 283 0.09 -9.25 5.14
N PHE A 284 -0.25 -7.96 5.08
CA PHE A 284 0.75 -6.89 5.03
C PHE A 284 1.56 -6.80 6.34
N PRO A 285 2.79 -6.26 6.32
CA PRO A 285 3.61 -6.08 7.51
C PRO A 285 2.90 -5.28 8.62
N ASP A 286 3.17 -5.61 9.88
CA ASP A 286 2.53 -4.94 11.03
C ASP A 286 2.80 -3.42 11.06
N SER A 287 3.97 -2.99 10.58
CA SER A 287 4.33 -1.59 10.33
C SER A 287 3.33 -0.87 9.42
N VAL A 288 2.95 -1.50 8.30
CA VAL A 288 1.98 -0.99 7.33
C VAL A 288 0.58 -0.94 7.95
N VAL A 289 0.17 -2.02 8.61
CA VAL A 289 -1.13 -2.12 9.29
C VAL A 289 -1.26 -1.09 10.42
N GLN A 290 -0.20 -0.87 11.20
CA GLN A 290 -0.13 0.15 12.24
C GLN A 290 -0.23 1.55 11.64
N ALA A 291 0.59 1.88 10.64
CA ALA A 291 0.62 3.22 10.04
C ALA A 291 -0.73 3.61 9.41
N LEU A 292 -1.41 2.67 8.76
CA LEU A 292 -2.78 2.85 8.25
C LEU A 292 -3.78 3.08 9.38
N GLY A 293 -3.68 2.33 10.48
CA GLY A 293 -4.55 2.49 11.66
C GLY A 293 -4.37 3.82 12.38
N GLU A 294 -3.13 4.31 12.46
CA GLU A 294 -2.80 5.62 13.04
C GLU A 294 -3.49 6.78 12.28
N GLN A 295 -3.73 6.66 10.97
CA GLN A 295 -4.48 7.66 10.17
C GLN A 295 -6.00 7.69 10.48
N GLY A 296 -6.54 6.67 11.14
CA GLY A 296 -7.95 6.63 11.56
C GLY A 296 -8.20 7.26 12.94
N GLY A 297 -7.14 7.47 13.73
CA GLY A 297 -7.19 7.98 15.10
C GLY A 297 -6.67 9.41 15.26
N LEU A 298 -6.61 10.18 14.17
CA LEU A 298 -6.06 11.54 14.15
C LEU A 298 -6.80 12.44 15.15
N ARG A 299 -6.07 12.87 16.18
CA ARG A 299 -6.50 13.82 17.22
C ARG A 299 -5.28 14.55 17.76
N LYS A 300 -5.49 15.75 18.32
CA LYS A 300 -4.42 16.54 18.95
C LYS A 300 -3.67 15.70 20.00
N GLY A 301 -2.36 15.54 19.82
CA GLY A 301 -1.49 14.76 20.71
C GLY A 301 -1.53 13.24 20.53
N ALA A 302 -2.06 12.70 19.42
CA ALA A 302 -1.95 11.27 19.12
C ALA A 302 -0.49 10.83 18.97
N ALA A 303 -0.09 9.77 19.70
CA ALA A 303 1.19 9.12 19.49
C ALA A 303 1.14 8.31 18.19
N MET A 304 2.19 8.41 17.37
CA MET A 304 2.29 7.75 16.06
C MET A 304 3.70 7.22 15.82
N SER A 305 3.79 6.15 15.04
CA SER A 305 5.05 5.63 14.50
C SER A 305 5.74 6.64 13.56
N PRO A 306 7.05 6.50 13.30
CA PRO A 306 7.73 7.28 12.26
C PRO A 306 7.07 7.13 10.88
N LEU A 307 6.66 5.90 10.53
CA LEU A 307 5.94 5.62 9.28
C LEU A 307 4.55 6.28 9.27
N GLY A 308 3.80 6.23 10.37
CA GLY A 308 2.51 6.92 10.48
C GLY A 308 2.60 8.44 10.34
N ARG A 309 3.67 9.06 10.86
CA ARG A 309 3.94 10.49 10.65
C ARG A 309 4.29 10.81 9.19
N LEU A 310 5.14 10.00 8.57
CA LEU A 310 5.47 10.17 7.15
C LEU A 310 4.22 9.99 6.27
N LEU A 311 3.40 8.97 6.54
CA LEU A 311 2.16 8.71 5.82
C LEU A 311 1.16 9.88 5.96
N MET A 312 1.03 10.46 7.16
CA MET A 312 0.21 11.65 7.39
C MET A 312 0.71 12.85 6.57
N LEU A 313 2.03 13.10 6.57
CA LEU A 313 2.63 14.22 5.86
C LEU A 313 2.40 14.12 4.35
N VAL A 314 2.60 12.93 3.74
CA VAL A 314 2.33 12.75 2.30
C VAL A 314 0.84 12.77 1.96
N ASP A 315 -0.04 12.24 2.81
CA ASP A 315 -1.51 12.29 2.61
C ASP A 315 -2.05 13.72 2.77
N TYR A 316 -1.39 14.58 3.55
CA TYR A 316 -1.69 16.00 3.65
C TYR A 316 -1.19 16.76 2.41
N LEU A 317 0.10 16.68 2.12
CA LEU A 317 0.72 17.41 1.01
C LEU A 317 0.23 16.94 -0.36
N GLY A 318 -0.14 15.65 -0.50
CA GLY A 318 -0.70 15.09 -1.74
C GLY A 318 -2.05 15.71 -2.08
N LYS A 319 -2.92 15.87 -1.07
CA LYS A 319 -4.19 16.60 -1.21
C LYS A 319 -3.95 18.06 -1.53
N LEU A 320 -3.04 18.71 -0.79
CA LEU A 320 -2.71 20.11 -1.00
C LEU A 320 -2.23 20.37 -2.44
N ARG A 321 -1.30 19.55 -2.96
CA ARG A 321 -0.76 19.67 -4.32
C ARG A 321 -1.85 19.44 -5.38
N MET A 322 -2.68 18.42 -5.20
CA MET A 322 -3.78 18.16 -6.13
C MET A 322 -4.89 19.22 -6.08
N LEU A 323 -5.17 19.84 -4.93
CA LEU A 323 -6.10 20.96 -4.83
C LEU A 323 -5.54 22.23 -5.50
N ALA A 324 -4.24 22.50 -5.34
CA ALA A 324 -3.55 23.61 -6.01
C ALA A 324 -3.56 23.44 -7.54
N GLU A 325 -3.26 22.24 -8.04
CA GLU A 325 -3.33 21.90 -9.48
C GLU A 325 -4.74 22.03 -10.08
N GLN A 326 -5.78 22.16 -9.25
CA GLN A 326 -7.17 22.36 -9.66
C GLN A 326 -7.68 23.78 -9.37
N GLY A 327 -6.82 24.68 -8.86
CA GLY A 327 -7.18 26.05 -8.50
C GLY A 327 -8.13 26.19 -7.31
N VAL A 328 -8.25 25.16 -6.47
CA VAL A 328 -9.10 25.19 -5.25
C VAL A 328 -8.40 25.92 -4.09
N VAL A 329 -7.06 25.89 -4.08
CA VAL A 329 -6.18 26.63 -3.16
C VAL A 329 -5.04 27.26 -3.96
N GLU A 330 -4.33 28.22 -3.38
CA GLU A 330 -3.13 28.81 -3.99
C GLU A 330 -1.95 27.82 -3.91
N ASP A 331 -1.18 27.70 -5.00
CA ASP A 331 0.00 26.83 -5.05
C ASP A 331 1.12 27.43 -4.19
N GLY A 332 1.63 26.64 -3.24
CA GLY A 332 2.60 27.12 -2.26
C GLY A 332 2.06 28.07 -1.18
N ASP A 333 0.75 28.09 -0.90
CA ASP A 333 0.15 28.89 0.18
C ASP A 333 0.93 28.77 1.50
N ALA A 334 1.52 29.88 1.92
CA ALA A 334 2.38 29.95 3.10
C ALA A 334 1.64 29.64 4.42
N ALA A 335 0.32 29.87 4.50
CA ALA A 335 -0.48 29.52 5.67
C ALA A 335 -0.74 28.01 5.74
N LEU A 336 -0.91 27.35 4.60
CA LEU A 336 -1.06 25.88 4.52
C LEU A 336 0.30 25.16 4.70
N MET A 337 1.41 25.80 4.35
CA MET A 337 2.76 25.27 4.61
C MET A 337 3.31 25.62 6.01
N ALA A 338 2.61 26.43 6.80
CA ALA A 338 3.08 26.92 8.10
C ALA A 338 3.14 25.81 9.17
N GLY A 339 4.27 25.72 9.88
CA GLY A 339 4.43 24.78 11.01
C GLY A 339 4.57 23.32 10.63
N LEU A 340 4.78 23.01 9.34
CA LEU A 340 5.13 21.67 8.86
C LEU A 340 6.59 21.30 9.21
N PRO A 341 6.95 19.99 9.20
CA PRO A 341 8.34 19.55 9.34
C PRO A 341 9.27 20.07 8.23
N GLU A 342 10.58 20.11 8.50
CA GLU A 342 11.59 20.64 7.56
C GLU A 342 11.57 19.95 6.18
N ASP A 343 11.35 18.62 6.13
CA ASP A 343 11.26 17.85 4.89
C ASP A 343 9.98 18.15 4.05
N ALA A 344 9.02 18.95 4.55
CA ALA A 344 7.72 19.15 3.90
C ALA A 344 7.80 19.87 2.55
N ALA A 345 8.71 20.84 2.39
CA ALA A 345 8.89 21.55 1.13
C ALA A 345 9.44 20.62 0.03
N GLU A 346 10.45 19.80 0.36
CA GLU A 346 10.98 18.78 -0.55
C GLU A 346 9.91 17.72 -0.88
N CYS A 347 9.13 17.29 0.12
CA CYS A 347 8.02 16.38 -0.08
C CYS A 347 6.96 16.94 -1.04
N TYR A 348 6.64 18.23 -0.96
CA TYR A 348 5.65 18.89 -1.83
C TYR A 348 6.08 18.86 -3.30
N GLU A 349 7.35 19.11 -3.59
CA GLU A 349 7.90 19.04 -4.95
C GLU A 349 7.96 17.61 -5.51
N LEU A 350 8.07 16.60 -4.66
CA LEU A 350 8.01 15.18 -5.07
C LEU A 350 6.59 14.70 -5.42
N LEU A 351 5.54 15.45 -5.06
CA LEU A 351 4.13 15.08 -5.23
C LEU A 351 3.50 15.56 -6.54
N VAL A 352 4.33 15.94 -7.52
CA VAL A 352 3.91 16.26 -8.89
C VAL A 352 3.21 15.09 -9.59
N LYS A 353 2.35 15.39 -10.57
CA LYS A 353 1.75 14.39 -11.44
C LYS A 353 2.83 13.51 -12.06
N THR A 354 2.75 12.19 -11.85
CA THR A 354 3.45 11.20 -12.64
C THR A 354 3.12 11.45 -14.12
N ARG A 355 4.09 12.00 -14.88
CA ARG A 355 4.04 11.96 -16.33
C ARG A 355 4.04 10.48 -16.72
N ASN A 356 2.85 9.95 -16.97
CA ASN A 356 2.64 8.61 -17.46
C ASN A 356 3.33 8.53 -18.84
N PRO A 357 4.46 7.80 -18.97
CA PRO A 357 5.30 7.80 -20.18
C PRO A 357 4.67 6.96 -21.30
#